data_AF-A0A1F3USI9-F1
#
_entry.id   AF-A0A1F3USI9-F1
#
_cell.length_a   1.000
_cell.length_b   1.000
_cell.length_c   1.000
_cell.angle_alpha   90.00
_cell.angle_beta   90.00
_cell.angle_gamma   90.00
#
_symmetry.space_group_name_H-M   'P 1'
#
loop_
_entity.id
_entity.type
_entity.pdbx_description
1 polymer ?
#
loop_
_entity_poly.entity_id
_entity_poly.type
_entity_poly.pdbx_seq_one_letter_code
_entity_poly.pdbx_strand_id
1 'polypeptide(L)'
;MAKRDIPEINAGSMADIAFLLLIFFLVTTTMDKDQAYLRDIPKKIEVVITEPVKVEERNICAIRANDQNQLMVRKEVMSNPDDISERIVEWFTTNEKVNDVTNNFPLYSRISMDQINAGLSAADADLAATENTPNVSNDMIMYKEKVVQEWAAKKQALALYGKKNLPEIHFQAHIRIEVQKGTDYELFAKIQSEVEEALFTVRDNAAKQIFNESYGVIKRRYSLDEKGEDKAKLDLLKFLYPDRIIEVTPKR
;
A
#
# COMPACT_ATOMS: atom_id res chain seq x y z
N MET A 1 79.67 -22.64 18.19
CA MET A 1 78.32 -22.41 17.66
C MET A 1 78.12 -20.91 17.50
N ALA A 2 78.23 -20.38 16.27
CA ALA A 2 77.92 -18.98 15.99
C ALA A 2 76.41 -18.86 15.80
N LYS A 3 75.73 -18.26 16.78
CA LYS A 3 74.31 -17.94 16.67
C LYS A 3 74.20 -16.80 15.65
N ARG A 4 73.66 -17.08 14.46
CA ARG A 4 73.29 -16.03 13.49
C ARG A 4 72.16 -15.24 14.12
N ASP A 5 72.41 -13.98 14.46
CA ASP A 5 71.35 -13.09 14.90
C ASP A 5 70.32 -12.98 13.77
N ILE A 6 69.08 -13.34 14.11
CA ILE A 6 67.95 -13.34 13.20
C ILE A 6 67.59 -11.87 13.00
N PRO A 7 67.48 -11.37 11.76
CA PRO A 7 67.10 -9.99 11.52
C PRO A 7 65.74 -9.71 12.19
N GLU A 8 65.72 -8.78 13.12
CA GLU A 8 64.48 -8.33 13.75
C GLU A 8 63.63 -7.64 12.69
N ILE A 9 62.50 -8.27 12.36
CA ILE A 9 61.52 -7.69 11.46
C ILE A 9 60.91 -6.49 12.18
N ASN A 10 60.82 -5.34 11.51
CA ASN A 10 60.23 -4.13 12.07
C ASN A 10 58.72 -4.36 12.33
N ALA A 11 58.42 -4.85 13.53
CA ALA A 11 57.07 -5.16 13.99
C ALA A 11 56.20 -3.90 14.09
N GLY A 12 56.80 -2.73 14.28
CA GLY A 12 56.09 -1.45 14.28
C GLY A 12 55.47 -1.13 12.93
N SER A 13 56.26 -1.21 11.85
CA SER A 13 55.74 -0.97 10.49
C SER A 13 54.76 -2.05 10.02
N MET A 14 54.94 -3.30 10.45
CA MET A 14 54.00 -4.38 10.15
C MET A 14 52.67 -4.19 10.87
N ALA A 15 52.70 -3.74 12.14
CA ALA A 15 51.50 -3.48 12.92
C ALA A 15 50.67 -2.32 12.35
N ASP A 16 51.31 -1.26 11.87
CA ASP A 16 50.62 -0.08 11.32
C ASP A 16 49.89 -0.41 10.01
N ILE A 17 50.52 -1.19 9.12
CA ILE A 17 49.90 -1.67 7.88
C ILE A 17 48.73 -2.61 8.18
N ALA A 18 48.89 -3.52 9.14
CA ALA A 18 47.82 -4.44 9.54
C ALA A 18 46.63 -3.68 10.17
N PHE A 19 46.90 -2.62 10.94
CA PHE A 19 45.88 -1.79 11.57
C PHE A 19 45.08 -0.97 10.55
N LEU A 20 45.76 -0.39 9.56
CA LEU A 20 45.10 0.32 8.45
C LEU A 20 44.23 -0.62 7.60
N LEU A 21 44.70 -1.84 7.32
CA LEU A 21 43.89 -2.85 6.62
C LEU A 21 42.67 -3.27 7.44
N LEU A 22 42.81 -3.38 8.78
CA LEU A 22 41.71 -3.74 9.65
C LEU A 22 40.65 -2.64 9.74
N ILE A 23 41.05 -1.36 9.82
CA ILE A 23 40.13 -0.22 9.72
C ILE A 23 39.48 -0.19 8.33
N PHE A 24 40.24 -0.41 7.26
CA PHE A 24 39.71 -0.44 5.90
C PHE A 24 38.65 -1.53 5.73
N PHE A 25 38.91 -2.76 6.21
CA PHE A 25 37.92 -3.83 6.19
C PHE A 25 36.73 -3.54 7.11
N LEU A 26 36.96 -2.95 8.29
CA LEU A 26 35.86 -2.56 9.19
C LEU A 26 34.96 -1.51 8.55
N VAL A 27 35.51 -0.47 7.95
CA VAL A 27 34.76 0.63 7.31
C VAL A 27 34.05 0.17 6.03
N THR A 28 34.69 -0.67 5.21
CA THR A 28 34.08 -1.17 3.97
C THR A 28 33.06 -2.28 4.20
N THR A 29 33.15 -3.03 5.31
CA THR A 29 32.13 -4.03 5.69
C THR A 29 30.94 -3.45 6.44
N THR A 30 31.09 -2.26 7.04
CA THR A 30 29.97 -1.45 7.53
C THR A 30 29.33 -0.59 6.45
N MET A 31 29.64 -0.81 5.16
CA MET A 31 28.82 -0.23 4.11
C MET A 31 27.42 -0.82 4.28
N ASP A 32 26.51 0.01 4.79
CA ASP A 32 25.10 -0.30 4.93
C ASP A 32 24.66 -1.01 3.65
N LYS A 33 24.17 -2.24 3.80
CA LYS A 33 23.41 -2.85 2.73
C LYS A 33 22.16 -1.99 2.64
N ASP A 34 22.19 -0.97 1.79
CA ASP A 34 21.02 -0.25 1.35
C ASP A 34 19.95 -1.32 1.15
N GLN A 35 18.95 -1.32 2.02
CA GLN A 35 17.74 -2.12 1.87
C GLN A 35 17.09 -1.58 0.61
N ALA A 36 17.57 -2.05 -0.54
CA ALA A 36 16.99 -1.76 -1.83
C ALA A 36 15.54 -2.18 -1.70
N TYR A 37 14.64 -1.20 -1.84
CA TYR A 37 13.21 -1.43 -1.83
C TYR A 37 12.93 -2.53 -2.86
N LEU A 38 12.64 -3.76 -2.38
CA LEU A 38 12.23 -4.87 -3.23
C LEU A 38 10.88 -4.48 -3.83
N ARG A 39 10.91 -3.92 -5.03
CA ARG A 39 9.72 -3.74 -5.86
C ARG A 39 9.59 -4.97 -6.73
N ASP A 40 8.42 -5.60 -6.68
CA ASP A 40 8.07 -6.61 -7.68
C ASP A 40 8.16 -5.98 -9.06
N ILE A 41 8.98 -6.58 -9.94
CA ILE A 41 8.96 -6.22 -11.34
C ILE A 41 7.58 -6.66 -11.86
N PRO A 42 6.76 -5.74 -12.43
CA PRO A 42 5.49 -6.13 -13.01
C PRO A 42 5.74 -7.20 -14.08
N LYS A 43 5.03 -8.33 -14.01
CA LYS A 43 5.12 -9.37 -15.04
C LYS A 43 4.81 -8.72 -16.40
N LYS A 44 5.60 -9.05 -17.43
CA LYS A 44 5.32 -8.65 -18.81
C LYS A 44 3.95 -9.20 -19.20
N ILE A 45 3.03 -8.30 -19.54
CA ILE A 45 1.72 -8.66 -20.06
C ILE A 45 1.92 -8.95 -21.55
N GLU A 46 1.77 -10.21 -21.98
CA GLU A 46 1.92 -10.60 -23.39
C GLU A 46 0.73 -10.13 -24.24
N VAL A 47 -0.42 -9.90 -23.61
CA VAL A 47 -1.61 -9.35 -24.26
C VAL A 47 -1.50 -7.83 -24.26
N VAL A 48 -1.22 -7.25 -25.42
CA VAL A 48 -1.40 -5.82 -25.66
C VAL A 48 -2.89 -5.52 -25.45
N ILE A 49 -3.22 -4.93 -24.30
CA ILE A 49 -4.57 -4.43 -24.03
C ILE A 49 -4.80 -3.30 -25.05
N THR A 50 -5.52 -3.60 -26.13
CA THR A 50 -5.71 -2.71 -27.28
C THR A 50 -6.54 -1.47 -26.97
N GLU A 51 -7.27 -1.47 -25.85
CA GLU A 51 -8.03 -0.32 -25.35
C GLU A 51 -7.84 -0.17 -23.85
N PRO A 52 -7.32 0.98 -23.35
CA PRO A 52 -7.22 1.19 -21.92
C PRO A 52 -8.61 1.08 -21.31
N VAL A 53 -8.76 0.24 -20.28
CA VAL A 53 -10.01 0.08 -19.54
C VAL A 53 -10.48 1.48 -19.13
N LYS A 54 -11.66 1.89 -19.64
CA LYS A 54 -12.22 3.20 -19.33
C LYS A 54 -12.53 3.25 -17.84
N VAL A 55 -11.76 4.05 -17.09
CA VAL A 55 -12.02 4.32 -15.68
C VAL A 55 -12.90 5.55 -15.59
N GLU A 56 -14.01 5.42 -14.87
CA GLU A 56 -14.93 6.54 -14.63
C GLU A 56 -14.27 7.62 -13.75
N GLU A 57 -14.43 8.89 -14.11
CA GLU A 57 -13.78 10.02 -13.40
C GLU A 57 -14.18 10.09 -11.92
N ARG A 58 -15.41 9.68 -11.58
CA ARG A 58 -15.91 9.63 -10.19
C ARG A 58 -15.07 8.74 -9.27
N ASN A 59 -14.41 7.74 -9.84
CA ASN A 59 -13.56 6.79 -9.13
C ASN A 59 -12.12 7.31 -8.97
N ILE A 60 -11.79 8.48 -9.52
CA ILE A 60 -10.42 9.02 -9.47
C ILE A 60 -10.41 10.25 -8.57
N CYS A 61 -9.76 10.14 -7.41
CA CYS A 61 -9.41 11.31 -6.62
C CYS A 61 -8.10 11.88 -7.15
N ALA A 62 -8.18 12.75 -8.17
CA ALA A 62 -7.01 13.34 -8.80
C ALA A 62 -6.48 14.53 -7.98
N ILE A 63 -5.22 14.44 -7.54
CA ILE A 63 -4.45 15.50 -6.89
C ILE A 63 -3.36 15.91 -7.86
N ARG A 64 -3.39 17.16 -8.32
CA ARG A 64 -2.45 17.70 -9.30
C ARG A 64 -1.69 18.88 -8.73
N ALA A 65 -0.40 18.94 -9.02
CA ALA A 65 0.41 20.13 -8.75
C ALA A 65 1.19 20.51 -10.01
N ASN A 66 1.22 21.80 -10.33
CA ASN A 66 1.97 22.33 -11.46
C ASN A 66 3.33 22.91 -11.03
N ASP A 67 4.12 23.33 -12.02
CA ASP A 67 5.41 24.01 -11.87
C ASP A 67 5.35 25.36 -11.15
N GLN A 68 4.16 25.96 -11.04
CA GLN A 68 3.90 27.17 -10.26
C GLN A 68 3.46 26.87 -8.82
N ASN A 69 3.58 25.63 -8.36
CA ASN A 69 3.12 25.15 -7.05
C ASN A 69 1.60 25.37 -6.80
N GLN A 70 0.81 25.49 -7.87
CA GLN A 70 -0.64 25.53 -7.77
C GLN A 70 -1.17 24.11 -7.62
N LEU A 71 -1.98 23.92 -6.60
CA LEU A 71 -2.61 22.65 -6.26
C LEU A 71 -4.02 22.59 -6.82
N MET A 72 -4.41 21.42 -7.32
CA MET A 72 -5.77 21.15 -7.75
C MET A 72 -6.20 19.75 -7.32
N VAL A 73 -7.33 19.66 -6.61
CA VAL A 73 -7.93 18.40 -6.17
C VAL A 73 -9.29 18.24 -6.84
N ARG A 74 -9.52 17.13 -7.55
CA ARG A 74 -10.80 16.82 -8.24
C ARG A 74 -11.33 17.95 -9.14
N LYS A 75 -10.42 18.68 -9.79
CA LYS A 75 -10.67 19.85 -10.68
C LYS A 75 -10.93 21.18 -9.95
N GLU A 76 -10.83 21.21 -8.64
CA GLU A 76 -10.94 22.43 -7.83
C GLU A 76 -9.56 22.93 -7.43
N VAL A 77 -9.26 24.19 -7.74
CA VAL A 77 -7.99 24.82 -7.38
C VAL A 77 -8.00 25.11 -5.89
N MET A 78 -6.90 24.78 -5.21
CA MET A 78 -6.75 24.94 -3.78
C MET A 78 -5.50 25.77 -3.47
N SER A 79 -5.62 26.63 -2.45
CA SER A 79 -4.52 27.48 -1.99
C SER A 79 -3.77 26.87 -0.80
N ASN A 80 -4.45 26.12 0.05
CA ASN A 80 -3.85 25.47 1.20
C ASN A 80 -3.68 23.96 0.96
N PRO A 81 -2.44 23.43 1.00
CA PRO A 81 -2.21 21.99 0.93
C PRO A 81 -2.80 21.20 2.10
N ASP A 82 -2.94 21.79 3.30
CA ASP A 82 -3.46 21.08 4.49
C ASP A 82 -4.91 20.58 4.29
N ASP A 83 -5.67 21.25 3.42
CA ASP A 83 -7.08 20.93 3.18
C ASP A 83 -7.25 19.69 2.26
N ILE A 84 -6.15 19.14 1.71
CA ILE A 84 -6.19 17.92 0.88
C ILE A 84 -6.80 16.77 1.66
N SER A 85 -6.42 16.62 2.93
CA SER A 85 -6.86 15.52 3.76
C SER A 85 -8.39 15.51 3.93
N GLU A 86 -8.99 16.67 4.15
CA GLU A 86 -10.45 16.85 4.25
C GLU A 86 -11.16 16.42 2.95
N ARG A 87 -10.63 16.80 1.79
CA ARG A 87 -11.21 16.42 0.48
C ARG A 87 -11.16 14.93 0.22
N ILE A 88 -10.11 14.25 0.67
CA ILE A 88 -9.99 12.79 0.55
C ILE A 88 -10.98 12.12 1.51
N VAL A 89 -11.13 12.62 2.73
CA VAL A 89 -12.13 12.14 3.71
C VAL A 89 -13.55 12.29 3.12
N GLU A 90 -13.86 13.46 2.55
CA GLU A 90 -15.13 13.70 1.86
C GLU A 90 -15.33 12.69 0.72
N TRP A 91 -14.28 12.43 -0.07
CA TRP A 91 -14.33 11.49 -1.19
C TRP A 91 -14.70 10.06 -0.79
N PHE A 92 -14.20 9.58 0.35
CA PHE A 92 -14.58 8.27 0.90
C PHE A 92 -15.97 8.27 1.56
N THR A 93 -16.37 9.35 2.23
CA THR A 93 -17.56 9.33 3.11
C THR A 93 -18.88 9.65 2.39
N THR A 94 -18.83 10.41 1.28
CA THR A 94 -20.03 10.96 0.61
C THR A 94 -21.07 9.89 0.24
N ASN A 95 -20.65 8.77 -0.37
CA ASN A 95 -21.54 7.70 -0.84
C ASN A 95 -21.51 6.43 0.04
N GLU A 96 -20.84 6.48 1.20
CA GLU A 96 -20.64 5.30 2.05
C GLU A 96 -21.99 4.68 2.46
N LYS A 97 -22.93 5.51 2.92
CA LYS A 97 -24.24 5.06 3.44
C LYS A 97 -25.28 4.83 2.35
N VAL A 98 -25.40 5.78 1.43
CA VAL A 98 -26.37 5.75 0.32
C VAL A 98 -25.64 6.21 -0.92
N ASN A 99 -25.79 5.45 -2.01
CA ASN A 99 -25.22 5.84 -3.29
C ASN A 99 -26.10 6.90 -3.94
N ASP A 100 -25.52 8.06 -4.23
CA ASP A 100 -26.11 9.03 -5.13
C ASP A 100 -25.35 8.99 -6.46
N VAL A 101 -26.06 8.65 -7.55
CA VAL A 101 -25.47 8.53 -8.89
C VAL A 101 -25.22 9.87 -9.56
N THR A 102 -25.88 10.93 -9.08
CA THR A 102 -25.82 12.29 -9.65
C THR A 102 -24.52 12.99 -9.26
N ASN A 103 -23.96 12.65 -8.09
CA ASN A 103 -22.71 13.19 -7.63
C ASN A 103 -21.51 12.52 -8.35
N ASN A 104 -20.38 13.24 -8.42
CA ASN A 104 -19.15 12.75 -9.06
C ASN A 104 -18.24 12.01 -8.07
N PHE A 105 -18.81 11.18 -7.19
CA PHE A 105 -18.10 10.43 -6.14
C PHE A 105 -18.15 8.92 -6.41
N PRO A 106 -17.22 8.13 -5.83
CA PRO A 106 -17.18 6.70 -6.01
C PRO A 106 -18.43 6.04 -5.43
N LEU A 107 -18.90 4.96 -6.06
CA LEU A 107 -20.05 4.21 -5.59
C LEU A 107 -19.60 3.05 -4.69
N TYR A 108 -20.47 2.69 -3.75
CA TYR A 108 -20.25 1.58 -2.82
C TYR A 108 -21.14 0.38 -3.16
N SER A 109 -20.52 -0.79 -3.28
CA SER A 109 -21.21 -2.07 -3.28
C SER A 109 -21.43 -2.52 -1.83
N ARG A 110 -22.56 -3.17 -1.55
CA ARG A 110 -22.90 -3.66 -0.20
C ARG A 110 -23.11 -5.15 -0.28
N ILE A 111 -22.16 -5.93 0.23
CA ILE A 111 -22.16 -7.38 0.11
C ILE A 111 -22.63 -8.00 1.44
N SER A 112 -23.57 -8.94 1.37
CA SER A 112 -24.06 -9.68 2.54
C SER A 112 -23.25 -10.95 2.82
N MET A 113 -23.42 -11.53 4.01
CA MET A 113 -22.75 -12.77 4.38
C MET A 113 -23.09 -13.93 3.43
N ASP A 114 -24.35 -14.00 2.96
CA ASP A 114 -24.78 -15.05 2.03
C ASP A 114 -24.08 -14.92 0.67
N GLN A 115 -23.93 -13.68 0.18
CA GLN A 115 -23.21 -13.41 -1.06
C GLN A 115 -21.72 -13.72 -0.93
N ILE A 116 -21.11 -13.43 0.23
CA ILE A 116 -19.71 -13.79 0.50
C ILE A 116 -19.53 -15.30 0.55
N ASN A 117 -20.41 -16.03 1.25
CA ASN A 117 -20.34 -17.49 1.32
C ASN A 117 -20.56 -18.15 -0.05
N ALA A 118 -21.50 -17.63 -0.84
CA ALA A 118 -21.71 -18.08 -2.22
C ALA A 118 -20.50 -17.82 -3.11
N GLY A 119 -19.90 -16.62 -2.99
CA GLY A 119 -18.68 -16.25 -3.71
C GLY A 119 -17.47 -17.10 -3.33
N LEU A 120 -17.30 -17.37 -2.03
CA LEU A 120 -16.23 -18.24 -1.51
C LEU A 120 -16.40 -19.67 -2.02
N SER A 121 -17.61 -20.24 -1.94
CA SER A 121 -17.88 -21.59 -2.44
C SER A 121 -17.66 -21.69 -3.95
N ALA A 122 -17.98 -20.64 -4.72
CA ALA A 122 -17.71 -20.60 -6.15
C ALA A 122 -16.21 -20.50 -6.43
N ALA A 123 -15.47 -19.68 -5.68
CA ALA A 123 -14.02 -19.54 -5.82
C ALA A 123 -13.27 -20.83 -5.45
N ASP A 124 -13.70 -21.53 -4.39
CA ASP A 124 -13.15 -22.83 -3.99
C ASP A 124 -13.42 -23.90 -5.06
N ALA A 125 -14.62 -23.93 -5.63
CA ALA A 125 -14.97 -24.84 -6.72
C ALA A 125 -14.13 -24.56 -7.99
N ASP A 126 -13.92 -23.29 -8.32
CA ASP A 126 -13.07 -22.84 -9.42
C ASP A 126 -11.60 -23.26 -9.22
N LEU A 127 -11.07 -23.08 -8.00
CA LEU A 127 -9.72 -23.49 -7.65
C LEU A 127 -9.56 -25.01 -7.80
N ALA A 128 -10.47 -25.79 -7.21
CA ALA A 128 -10.48 -27.24 -7.34
C ALA A 128 -10.60 -27.69 -8.81
N ALA A 129 -11.43 -27.05 -9.62
CA ALA A 129 -11.52 -27.36 -11.06
C ALA A 129 -10.21 -27.05 -11.80
N THR A 130 -9.53 -25.97 -11.43
CA THR A 130 -8.25 -25.53 -11.99
C THR A 130 -7.12 -26.50 -11.62
N GLU A 131 -7.08 -26.97 -10.37
CA GLU A 131 -6.12 -27.99 -9.90
C GLU A 131 -6.32 -29.35 -10.58
N ASN A 132 -7.57 -29.74 -10.85
CA ASN A 132 -7.91 -31.00 -11.51
C ASN A 132 -7.69 -30.98 -13.03
N THR A 133 -7.41 -29.81 -13.62
CA THR A 133 -7.15 -29.70 -15.06
C THR A 133 -5.68 -30.04 -15.34
N PRO A 134 -5.39 -31.03 -16.20
CA PRO A 134 -4.01 -31.38 -16.52
C PRO A 134 -3.28 -30.21 -17.21
N ASN A 135 -2.03 -29.96 -16.82
CA ASN A 135 -1.11 -29.00 -17.45
C ASN A 135 -1.43 -27.51 -17.24
N VAL A 136 -2.09 -27.14 -16.13
CA VAL A 136 -2.31 -25.74 -15.76
C VAL A 136 -1.03 -25.12 -15.20
N SER A 137 -0.73 -23.87 -15.58
CA SER A 137 0.39 -23.11 -15.05
C SER A 137 0.23 -22.84 -13.55
N ASN A 138 1.31 -23.03 -12.77
CA ASN A 138 1.33 -22.69 -11.34
C ASN A 138 0.89 -21.24 -11.07
N ASP A 139 1.18 -20.31 -12.00
CA ASP A 139 0.75 -18.91 -11.90
C ASP A 139 -0.78 -18.76 -11.85
N MET A 140 -1.51 -19.62 -12.57
CA MET A 140 -2.97 -19.61 -12.60
C MET A 140 -3.57 -20.15 -11.30
N ILE A 141 -2.96 -21.20 -10.74
CA ILE A 141 -3.34 -21.76 -9.44
C ILE A 141 -3.12 -20.71 -8.35
N MET A 142 -1.95 -20.06 -8.31
CA MET A 142 -1.66 -18.97 -7.38
C MET A 142 -2.66 -17.81 -7.48
N TYR A 143 -3.06 -17.43 -8.70
CA TYR A 143 -4.08 -16.40 -8.89
C TYR A 143 -5.43 -16.83 -8.29
N LYS A 144 -5.86 -18.08 -8.54
CA LYS A 144 -7.11 -18.62 -8.00
C LYS A 144 -7.08 -18.75 -6.48
N GLU A 145 -5.96 -19.18 -5.90
CA GLU A 145 -5.75 -19.21 -4.45
C GLU A 145 -5.88 -17.80 -3.84
N LYS A 146 -5.30 -16.78 -4.50
CA LYS A 146 -5.42 -15.39 -4.05
C LYS A 146 -6.88 -14.92 -4.04
N VAL A 147 -7.67 -15.30 -5.04
CA VAL A 147 -9.11 -14.98 -5.09
C VAL A 147 -9.85 -15.61 -3.91
N VAL A 148 -9.56 -16.88 -3.58
CA VAL A 148 -10.12 -17.54 -2.39
C VAL A 148 -9.73 -16.81 -1.11
N GLN A 149 -8.46 -16.44 -0.96
CA GLN A 149 -7.98 -15.68 0.19
C GLN A 149 -8.66 -14.31 0.33
N GLU A 150 -8.90 -13.61 -0.78
CA GLU A 150 -9.64 -12.34 -0.79
C GLU A 150 -11.08 -12.52 -0.29
N TRP A 151 -11.78 -13.58 -0.74
CA TRP A 151 -13.12 -13.90 -0.24
C TRP A 151 -13.12 -14.32 1.24
N ALA A 152 -12.12 -15.08 1.68
CA ALA A 152 -11.96 -15.46 3.08
C ALA A 152 -11.70 -14.23 3.98
N ALA A 153 -10.88 -13.27 3.52
CA ALA A 153 -10.66 -12.01 4.20
C ALA A 153 -11.95 -11.18 4.30
N LYS A 154 -12.77 -11.13 3.22
CA LYS A 154 -14.10 -10.48 3.25
C LYS A 154 -15.02 -11.12 4.29
N LYS A 155 -15.00 -12.44 4.42
CA LYS A 155 -15.78 -13.17 5.43
C LYS A 155 -15.37 -12.80 6.86
N GLN A 156 -14.06 -12.76 7.12
CA GLN A 156 -13.53 -12.33 8.43
C GLN A 156 -13.85 -10.87 8.72
N ALA A 157 -13.70 -10.00 7.72
CA ALA A 157 -14.04 -8.58 7.81
C ALA A 157 -15.51 -8.37 8.18
N LEU A 158 -16.45 -9.05 7.51
CA LEU A 158 -17.88 -8.92 7.84
C LEU A 158 -18.21 -9.46 9.23
N ALA A 159 -17.59 -10.57 9.64
CA ALA A 159 -17.77 -11.12 10.99
C ALA A 159 -17.33 -10.12 12.08
N LEU A 160 -16.21 -9.41 11.86
CA LEU A 160 -15.71 -8.38 12.78
C LEU A 160 -16.49 -7.07 12.71
N TYR A 161 -17.02 -6.72 11.54
CA TYR A 161 -17.79 -5.48 11.36
C TYR A 161 -19.13 -5.49 12.11
N GLY A 162 -19.72 -6.67 12.30
CA GLY A 162 -20.94 -6.85 13.10
C GLY A 162 -22.21 -6.23 12.50
N LYS A 163 -22.18 -5.73 11.26
CA LYS A 163 -23.35 -5.22 10.53
C LYS A 163 -23.81 -6.18 9.44
N LYS A 164 -25.03 -5.95 8.92
CA LYS A 164 -25.67 -6.81 7.91
C LYS A 164 -24.92 -6.86 6.58
N ASN A 165 -24.31 -5.75 6.17
CA ASN A 165 -23.65 -5.63 4.87
C ASN A 165 -22.28 -4.96 5.05
N LEU A 166 -21.29 -5.42 4.30
CA LEU A 166 -19.97 -4.80 4.21
C LEU A 166 -19.97 -3.80 3.05
N PRO A 167 -19.76 -2.49 3.30
CA PRO A 167 -19.59 -1.52 2.23
C PRO A 167 -18.19 -1.69 1.60
N GLU A 168 -18.15 -1.83 0.28
CA GLU A 168 -16.93 -1.93 -0.52
C GLU A 168 -16.93 -0.83 -1.57
N ILE A 169 -15.95 0.07 -1.50
CA ILE A 169 -15.75 1.10 -2.52
C ILE A 169 -15.40 0.45 -3.87
N HIS A 170 -15.86 1.03 -4.97
CA HIS A 170 -15.60 0.53 -6.32
C HIS A 170 -14.12 0.12 -6.52
N PHE A 171 -13.86 -1.01 -7.17
CA PHE A 171 -12.51 -1.58 -7.29
C PHE A 171 -11.51 -0.66 -8.02
N GLN A 172 -12.01 0.15 -8.96
CA GLN A 172 -11.21 1.16 -9.67
C GLN A 172 -11.04 2.46 -8.88
N ALA A 173 -11.64 2.59 -7.69
CA ALA A 173 -11.52 3.80 -6.89
C ALA A 173 -10.08 3.94 -6.38
N HIS A 174 -9.39 4.99 -6.80
CA HIS A 174 -7.98 5.25 -6.42
C HIS A 174 -7.68 6.74 -6.30
N ILE A 175 -6.71 7.06 -5.45
CA ILE A 175 -6.10 8.37 -5.35
C ILE A 175 -5.00 8.44 -6.41
N ARG A 176 -5.00 9.52 -7.20
CA ARG A 176 -4.06 9.72 -8.29
C ARG A 176 -3.27 11.00 -8.05
N ILE A 177 -1.97 10.88 -7.87
CA ILE A 177 -1.07 12.01 -7.64
C ILE A 177 -0.34 12.30 -8.95
N GLU A 178 -0.50 13.51 -9.48
CA GLU A 178 0.14 13.98 -10.72
C GLU A 178 0.89 15.29 -10.45
N VAL A 179 2.21 15.20 -10.32
CA VAL A 179 3.05 16.37 -10.03
C VAL A 179 3.96 16.66 -11.23
N GLN A 180 4.09 17.93 -11.61
CA GLN A 180 4.99 18.34 -12.69
C GLN A 180 6.44 18.39 -12.21
N LYS A 181 7.39 18.27 -13.14
CA LYS A 181 8.82 18.27 -12.79
C LYS A 181 9.30 19.55 -12.11
N GLY A 182 8.64 20.68 -12.39
CA GLY A 182 8.97 21.98 -11.81
C GLY A 182 8.35 22.23 -10.43
N THR A 183 7.50 21.34 -9.92
CA THR A 183 6.88 21.51 -8.62
C THR A 183 7.90 21.31 -7.51
N ASP A 184 7.80 22.12 -6.45
CA ASP A 184 8.67 22.00 -5.29
C ASP A 184 8.50 20.66 -4.58
N TYR A 185 9.64 20.08 -4.16
CA TYR A 185 9.65 18.82 -3.40
C TYR A 185 8.87 18.94 -2.10
N GLU A 186 8.88 20.12 -1.47
CA GLU A 186 8.10 20.39 -0.24
C GLU A 186 6.60 20.21 -0.48
N LEU A 187 6.07 20.74 -1.58
CA LEU A 187 4.65 20.56 -1.94
C LEU A 187 4.34 19.09 -2.25
N PHE A 188 5.22 18.38 -2.95
CA PHE A 188 5.06 16.94 -3.19
C PHE A 188 5.03 16.12 -1.89
N ALA A 189 6.00 16.35 -1.00
CA ALA A 189 6.07 15.67 0.29
C ALA A 189 4.83 15.99 1.14
N LYS A 190 4.36 17.24 1.10
CA LYS A 190 3.14 17.66 1.77
C LYS A 190 1.91 16.92 1.26
N ILE A 191 1.74 16.80 -0.06
CA ILE A 191 0.64 16.01 -0.67
C ILE A 191 0.65 14.57 -0.13
N GLN A 192 1.82 13.94 -0.04
CA GLN A 192 1.93 12.56 0.47
C GLN A 192 1.51 12.48 1.94
N SER A 193 2.00 13.38 2.79
CA SER A 193 1.62 13.44 4.20
C SER A 193 0.11 13.63 4.39
N GLU A 194 -0.52 14.51 3.60
CA GLU A 194 -1.96 14.76 3.66
C GLU A 194 -2.79 13.56 3.22
N VAL A 195 -2.32 12.81 2.22
CA VAL A 195 -2.97 11.55 1.79
C VAL A 195 -2.91 10.52 2.92
N GLU A 196 -1.75 10.37 3.56
CA GLU A 196 -1.59 9.48 4.71
C GLU A 196 -2.46 9.89 5.89
N GLU A 197 -2.54 11.18 6.18
CA GLU A 197 -3.36 11.74 7.25
C GLU A 197 -4.86 11.54 7.00
N ALA A 198 -5.31 11.73 5.75
CA ALA A 198 -6.69 11.45 5.38
C ALA A 198 -7.07 9.99 5.63
N LEU A 199 -6.22 9.06 5.18
CA LEU A 199 -6.39 7.62 5.36
C LEU A 199 -6.36 7.24 6.83
N PHE A 200 -5.47 7.85 7.62
CA PHE A 200 -5.45 7.68 9.06
C PHE A 200 -6.75 8.15 9.70
N THR A 201 -7.25 9.33 9.33
CA THR A 201 -8.46 9.94 9.89
C THR A 201 -9.71 9.11 9.61
N VAL A 202 -9.92 8.67 8.36
CA VAL A 202 -11.07 7.82 8.03
C VAL A 202 -11.02 6.48 8.77
N ARG A 203 -9.83 5.88 8.88
CA ARG A 203 -9.63 4.60 9.59
C ARG A 203 -9.77 4.75 11.10
N ASP A 204 -9.30 5.85 11.67
CA ASP A 204 -9.41 6.14 13.10
C ASP A 204 -10.86 6.38 13.51
N ASN A 205 -11.60 7.15 12.70
CA ASN A 205 -13.03 7.36 12.89
C ASN A 205 -13.80 6.03 12.81
N ALA A 206 -13.49 5.18 11.82
CA ALA A 206 -14.11 3.87 11.71
C ALA A 206 -13.72 2.93 12.87
N ALA A 207 -12.45 2.93 13.29
CA ALA A 207 -11.97 2.13 14.42
C ALA A 207 -12.67 2.51 15.73
N LYS A 208 -12.82 3.81 16.00
CA LYS A 208 -13.56 4.32 17.16
C LYS A 208 -15.03 3.88 17.13
N GLN A 209 -15.67 3.90 15.96
CA GLN A 209 -17.06 3.49 15.82
C GLN A 209 -17.29 1.99 15.95
N ILE A 210 -16.38 1.15 15.42
CA ILE A 210 -16.54 -0.31 15.37
C ILE A 210 -15.97 -0.97 16.63
N PHE A 211 -14.80 -0.54 17.08
CA PHE A 211 -14.01 -1.19 18.13
C PHE A 211 -13.89 -0.37 19.42
N ASN A 212 -14.39 0.88 19.45
CA ASN A 212 -14.21 1.80 20.57
C ASN A 212 -12.73 2.04 20.94
N GLU A 213 -11.83 1.86 19.98
CA GLU A 213 -10.38 2.06 20.10
C GLU A 213 -9.87 2.91 18.93
N SER A 214 -8.79 3.67 19.15
CA SER A 214 -8.15 4.45 18.08
C SER A 214 -7.33 3.55 17.15
N TYR A 215 -7.35 3.85 15.85
CA TYR A 215 -6.55 3.15 14.85
C TYR A 215 -5.05 3.22 15.16
N GLY A 216 -4.57 4.36 15.67
CA GLY A 216 -3.16 4.51 16.07
C GLY A 216 -2.75 3.56 17.20
N VAL A 217 -3.67 3.27 18.14
CA VAL A 217 -3.42 2.33 19.25
C VAL A 217 -3.39 0.90 18.72
N ILE A 218 -4.35 0.53 17.88
CA ILE A 218 -4.40 -0.80 17.24
C ILE A 218 -3.14 -1.04 16.41
N LYS A 219 -2.73 -0.05 15.60
CA LYS A 219 -1.52 -0.11 14.77
C LYS A 219 -0.27 -0.29 15.64
N ARG A 220 -0.13 0.48 16.73
CA ARG A 220 1.00 0.37 17.65
C ARG A 220 1.04 -1.00 18.36
N ARG A 221 -0.11 -1.52 18.79
CA ARG A 221 -0.20 -2.82 19.47
C ARG A 221 0.21 -3.95 18.53
N TYR A 222 -0.26 -3.92 17.28
CA TYR A 222 0.14 -4.87 16.25
C TYR A 222 1.65 -4.81 15.94
N SER A 223 2.26 -3.63 15.91
CA SER A 223 3.72 -3.50 15.72
C SER A 223 4.55 -4.09 16.86
N LEU A 224 3.97 -4.25 18.05
CA LEU A 224 4.63 -4.87 19.20
C LEU A 224 4.36 -6.38 19.29
N ASP A 225 3.18 -6.82 18.84
CA ASP A 225 2.78 -8.23 18.79
C ASP A 225 2.02 -8.55 17.50
N GLU A 226 2.73 -9.08 16.51
CA GLU A 226 2.21 -9.40 15.18
C GLU A 226 1.22 -10.58 15.17
N LYS A 227 1.04 -11.29 16.30
CA LYS A 227 0.18 -12.49 16.38
C LYS A 227 -1.20 -12.23 16.98
N GLY A 228 -1.50 -10.99 17.36
CA GLY A 228 -2.76 -10.61 17.98
C GLY A 228 -3.96 -10.49 17.02
N GLU A 229 -5.16 -10.42 17.59
CA GLU A 229 -6.42 -10.14 16.87
C GLU A 229 -6.42 -8.79 16.14
N ASP A 230 -5.49 -7.91 16.48
CA ASP A 230 -5.35 -6.59 15.88
C ASP A 230 -5.01 -6.65 14.40
N LYS A 231 -4.38 -7.73 13.91
CA LYS A 231 -4.18 -7.94 12.47
C LYS A 231 -5.51 -7.91 11.72
N ALA A 232 -6.49 -8.67 12.21
CA ALA A 232 -7.79 -8.78 11.56
C ALA A 232 -8.59 -7.46 11.65
N LYS A 233 -8.43 -6.70 12.74
CA LYS A 233 -8.99 -5.33 12.86
C LYS A 233 -8.37 -4.38 11.84
N LEU A 234 -7.05 -4.41 11.69
CA LEU A 234 -6.33 -3.58 10.70
C LEU A 234 -6.73 -3.95 9.27
N ASP A 235 -6.86 -5.25 8.98
CA ASP A 235 -7.26 -5.74 7.67
C ASP A 235 -8.70 -5.31 7.33
N LEU A 236 -9.64 -5.33 8.28
CA LEU A 236 -10.97 -4.76 8.09
C LEU A 236 -10.92 -3.26 7.75
N LEU A 237 -10.12 -2.48 8.48
CA LEU A 237 -10.02 -1.03 8.26
C LEU A 237 -9.38 -0.70 6.90
N LYS A 238 -8.39 -1.48 6.49
CA LYS A 238 -7.79 -1.41 5.15
C LYS A 238 -8.76 -1.84 4.06
N PHE A 239 -9.65 -2.78 4.36
CA PHE A 239 -10.69 -3.20 3.42
C PHE A 239 -11.73 -2.11 3.19
N LEU A 240 -12.21 -1.48 4.26
CA LEU A 240 -13.19 -0.39 4.19
C LEU A 240 -12.61 0.85 3.50
N TYR A 241 -11.36 1.19 3.82
CA TYR A 241 -10.64 2.36 3.31
C TYR A 241 -9.29 1.93 2.73
N PRO A 242 -9.23 1.52 1.45
CA PRO A 242 -8.03 0.95 0.85
C PRO A 242 -6.99 2.00 0.43
N ASP A 243 -5.70 1.64 0.59
CA ASP A 243 -4.54 2.47 0.19
C ASP A 243 -4.25 2.31 -1.32
N ARG A 244 -5.22 2.63 -2.18
CA ARG A 244 -5.07 2.57 -3.64
C ARG A 244 -4.53 3.90 -4.16
N ILE A 245 -3.21 4.07 -4.11
CA ILE A 245 -2.53 5.29 -4.57
C ILE A 245 -1.77 4.99 -5.87
N ILE A 246 -1.98 5.82 -6.89
CA ILE A 246 -1.26 5.79 -8.15
C ILE A 246 -0.49 7.10 -8.29
N GLU A 247 0.83 7.01 -8.20
CA GLU A 247 1.71 8.12 -8.55
C GLU A 247 2.00 8.09 -10.05
N VAL A 248 1.66 9.16 -10.73
CA VAL A 248 1.96 9.31 -12.15
C VAL A 248 3.32 9.96 -12.31
N THR A 249 4.16 9.38 -13.16
CA THR A 249 5.46 9.95 -13.46
C THR A 249 5.33 11.40 -13.93
N PRO A 250 6.16 12.32 -13.42
CA PRO A 250 6.06 13.73 -13.75
C PRO A 250 6.14 13.97 -15.25
N LYS A 251 5.06 14.52 -15.81
CA LYS A 251 5.05 15.01 -17.19
C LYS A 251 5.84 16.32 -17.26
N ARG A 252 6.43 16.56 -18.43
CA ARG A 252 7.16 17.81 -18.72
C ARG A 252 6.23 19.02 -18.61
#